data_AF-A0A444BBD9-F1
#
_entry.id   AF-A0A444BBD9-F1
#
_cell.length_a   1.000
_cell.length_b   1.000
_cell.length_c   1.000
_cell.angle_alpha   90.00
_cell.angle_beta   90.00
_cell.angle_gamma   90.00
#
_symmetry.space_group_name_H-M   'P 1'
#
loop_
_entity.id
_entity.type
_entity.pdbx_description
1 polymer ?
#
loop_
_entity_poly.entity_id
_entity_poly.type
_entity_poly.pdbx_seq_one_letter_code
_entity_poly.pdbx_strand_id
1 'polypeptide(L)'
;MHNGADLSVLAPVWVEALRREGLTSPVHVALWLDEHRAPPLQKHVGMVLRRMRGKVRIVDLAAELGVAHSQVQGLLHSTAMRLIVPHLDDVAAWARARAGGIGDESIAELARTSPEVIRLALDGWPGHDPSASDAQVIEAYTQWIGGAPLAEVAAIIGTTPRRLGRELDEGKSSLPRRLQSLDLAERFGWNKATVTRHRRAGLLPSPDGRDGLSYWWWVATIEQWESGRGGLHSCPSCRAQYLTETGLRGHITREH
;
A
#
# COMPACT_ATOMS: atom_id res chain seq x y z
N MET A 1 -26.61 17.52 -23.57
CA MET A 1 -25.55 18.24 -22.84
C MET A 1 -25.08 17.29 -21.75
N HIS A 2 -23.89 16.68 -21.91
CA HIS A 2 -23.28 15.92 -20.82
C HIS A 2 -22.84 16.93 -19.75
N ASN A 3 -23.55 16.97 -18.63
CA ASN A 3 -23.04 17.60 -17.42
C ASN A 3 -21.75 16.85 -17.09
N GLY A 4 -20.62 17.54 -17.03
CA GLY A 4 -19.33 16.90 -16.76
C GLY A 4 -19.47 15.95 -15.56
N ALA A 5 -19.29 14.66 -15.80
CA ALA A 5 -19.43 13.64 -14.77
C ALA A 5 -18.55 14.01 -13.57
N ASP A 6 -19.14 14.05 -12.37
CA ASP A 6 -18.39 14.28 -11.14
C ASP A 6 -17.59 13.01 -10.82
N LEU A 7 -16.35 12.94 -11.31
CA LEU A 7 -15.48 11.78 -11.10
C LEU A 7 -14.99 11.67 -9.65
N SER A 8 -15.22 12.68 -8.80
CA SER A 8 -14.77 12.64 -7.41
C SER A 8 -15.47 11.59 -6.55
N VAL A 9 -16.65 11.12 -6.98
CA VAL A 9 -17.41 10.07 -6.29
C VAL A 9 -17.01 8.65 -6.70
N LEU A 10 -16.16 8.48 -7.72
CA LEU A 10 -15.63 7.17 -8.08
C LEU A 10 -14.58 6.72 -7.06
N ALA A 11 -14.43 5.40 -6.91
CA ALA A 11 -13.31 4.86 -6.17
C ALA A 11 -11.97 5.36 -6.75
N PRO A 12 -10.98 5.75 -5.92
CA PRO A 12 -9.73 6.36 -6.38
C PRO A 12 -8.98 5.56 -7.46
N VAL A 13 -9.08 4.22 -7.40
CA VAL A 13 -8.47 3.32 -8.38
C VAL A 13 -8.98 3.56 -9.80
N TRP A 14 -10.25 3.97 -9.97
CA TRP A 14 -10.84 4.25 -11.27
C TRP A 14 -10.57 5.66 -11.75
N VAL A 15 -10.47 6.63 -10.85
CA VAL A 15 -10.03 7.98 -11.22
C VAL A 15 -8.63 7.93 -11.82
N GLU A 16 -7.72 7.18 -11.21
CA GLU A 16 -6.37 6.98 -11.72
C GLU A 16 -6.35 6.17 -13.03
N ALA A 17 -7.22 5.16 -13.15
CA ALA A 17 -7.39 4.39 -14.38
C ALA A 17 -7.84 5.28 -15.55
N LEU A 18 -8.91 6.07 -15.35
CA LEU A 18 -9.43 7.01 -16.33
C LEU A 18 -8.35 8.01 -16.74
N ARG A 19 -7.58 8.55 -15.79
CA ARG A 19 -6.47 9.46 -16.07
C ARG A 19 -5.40 8.82 -16.94
N ARG A 20 -4.99 7.58 -16.64
CA ARG A 20 -3.98 6.84 -17.40
C ARG A 20 -4.42 6.57 -18.84
N GLU A 21 -5.70 6.31 -19.04
CA GLU A 21 -6.31 6.09 -20.36
C GLU A 21 -6.67 7.42 -21.08
N GLY A 22 -6.36 8.58 -20.48
CA GLY A 22 -6.69 9.89 -21.06
C GLY A 22 -8.18 10.26 -21.04
N LEU A 23 -9.00 9.54 -20.28
CA LEU A 23 -10.46 9.69 -20.17
C LEU A 23 -10.85 10.79 -19.19
N THR A 24 -10.29 11.98 -19.39
CA THR A 24 -10.48 13.16 -18.53
C THR A 24 -11.51 14.14 -19.07
N SER A 25 -12.07 13.90 -20.26
CA SER A 25 -13.09 14.74 -20.88
C SER A 25 -14.22 13.90 -21.48
N PRO A 26 -15.45 14.44 -21.59
CA PRO A 26 -16.56 13.74 -22.24
C PRO A 26 -16.26 13.30 -23.68
N VAL A 27 -15.46 14.07 -24.41
CA VAL A 27 -15.06 13.75 -25.79
C VAL A 27 -14.17 12.49 -25.81
N HIS A 28 -13.18 12.40 -24.91
CA HIS A 28 -12.33 11.22 -24.83
C HIS A 28 -13.10 9.98 -24.37
N VAL A 29 -14.04 10.13 -23.43
CA VAL A 29 -14.94 9.05 -23.03
C VAL A 29 -15.77 8.54 -24.21
N ALA A 30 -16.35 9.45 -25.00
CA ALA A 30 -17.13 9.07 -26.18
C ALA A 30 -16.30 8.34 -27.24
N LEU A 31 -15.08 8.83 -27.54
CA LEU A 31 -14.14 8.15 -28.45
C LEU A 31 -13.73 6.77 -27.93
N TRP A 32 -13.46 6.66 -26.63
CA TRP A 32 -13.10 5.38 -26.03
C TRP A 32 -14.25 4.37 -26.10
N LEU A 33 -15.48 4.80 -25.83
CA LEU A 33 -16.68 3.97 -25.99
C LEU A 33 -16.86 3.54 -27.44
N ASP A 34 -16.52 4.40 -28.41
CA ASP A 34 -16.54 4.09 -29.84
C ASP A 34 -15.55 2.97 -30.20
N GLU A 35 -14.29 3.13 -29.76
CA GLU A 35 -13.22 2.14 -29.96
C GLU A 35 -13.52 0.80 -29.26
N HIS A 36 -14.23 0.86 -28.14
CA HIS A 36 -14.56 -0.29 -27.30
C HIS A 36 -16.02 -0.75 -27.42
N ARG A 37 -16.71 -0.41 -28.52
CA ARG A 37 -18.13 -0.73 -28.77
C ARG A 37 -18.51 -2.19 -28.59
N ALA A 38 -17.58 -3.11 -28.85
CA ALA A 38 -17.83 -4.53 -28.60
C ALA A 38 -18.17 -4.72 -27.10
N PRO A 39 -19.12 -5.57 -26.71
CA PRO A 39 -19.28 -5.89 -25.30
C PRO A 39 -18.04 -6.65 -24.78
N PRO A 40 -17.66 -6.51 -23.51
CA PRO A 40 -16.67 -7.39 -22.91
C PRO A 40 -17.14 -8.85 -23.02
N LEU A 41 -16.19 -9.78 -23.21
CA LEU A 41 -16.50 -11.20 -23.26
C LEU A 41 -17.17 -11.62 -21.95
N GLN A 42 -18.27 -12.38 -22.04
CA GLN A 42 -19.04 -12.82 -20.87
C GLN A 42 -18.19 -13.59 -19.86
N LYS A 43 -17.21 -14.37 -20.33
CA LYS A 43 -16.22 -15.02 -19.47
C LYS A 43 -15.48 -14.00 -18.60
N HIS A 44 -15.07 -12.86 -19.16
CA HIS A 44 -14.36 -11.82 -18.43
C HIS A 44 -15.23 -11.08 -17.44
N VAL A 45 -16.48 -10.77 -17.81
CA VAL A 45 -17.46 -10.20 -16.89
C VAL A 45 -17.68 -11.13 -15.70
N GLY A 46 -17.88 -12.42 -15.95
CA GLY A 46 -18.01 -13.44 -14.90
C GLY A 46 -16.83 -13.49 -13.93
N MET A 47 -15.60 -13.25 -14.41
CA MET A 47 -14.41 -13.16 -13.55
C MET A 47 -14.41 -11.92 -12.66
N VAL A 48 -14.72 -10.75 -13.23
CA VAL A 48 -14.84 -9.50 -12.47
C VAL A 48 -15.89 -9.67 -11.37
N LEU A 49 -17.06 -10.22 -11.68
CA LEU A 49 -18.13 -10.46 -10.72
C LEU A 49 -17.73 -11.49 -9.64
N ARG A 50 -17.06 -12.59 -10.03
CA ARG A 50 -16.54 -13.58 -9.07
C ARG A 50 -15.48 -12.99 -8.15
N ARG A 51 -14.61 -12.13 -8.68
CA ARG A 51 -13.62 -11.38 -7.90
C ARG A 51 -14.30 -10.40 -6.96
N MET A 52 -15.32 -9.67 -7.43
CA MET A 52 -16.13 -8.74 -6.64
C MET A 52 -16.76 -9.39 -5.41
N ARG A 53 -17.16 -10.65 -5.53
CA ARG A 53 -17.74 -11.43 -4.42
C ARG A 53 -16.70 -12.01 -3.45
N GLY A 54 -15.41 -11.70 -3.63
CA GLY A 54 -14.31 -12.23 -2.81
C GLY A 54 -14.05 -13.73 -2.99
N LYS A 55 -14.68 -14.38 -3.98
CA LYS A 55 -14.72 -15.85 -4.09
C LYS A 55 -13.51 -16.47 -4.79
N VAL A 56 -12.59 -15.67 -5.34
CA VAL A 56 -11.51 -16.18 -6.20
C VAL A 56 -10.22 -15.37 -6.03
N ARG A 57 -9.09 -16.09 -5.95
CA ARG A 57 -7.75 -15.49 -5.97
C ARG A 57 -7.30 -15.29 -7.42
N ILE A 58 -6.42 -14.31 -7.65
CA ILE A 58 -5.90 -14.01 -9.00
C ILE A 58 -5.20 -15.22 -9.63
N VAL A 59 -4.49 -16.02 -8.82
CA VAL A 59 -3.82 -17.25 -9.31
C VAL A 59 -4.81 -18.28 -9.86
N ASP A 60 -5.98 -18.41 -9.26
CA ASP A 60 -7.00 -19.37 -9.70
C ASP A 60 -7.64 -18.88 -11.03
N LEU A 61 -7.82 -17.56 -11.19
CA LEU A 61 -8.26 -16.95 -12.45
C LEU A 61 -7.21 -17.12 -13.57
N ALA A 62 -5.92 -16.98 -13.25
CA ALA A 62 -4.84 -17.17 -14.22
C ALA A 62 -4.86 -18.58 -14.82
N ALA A 63 -5.00 -19.59 -13.96
CA ALA A 63 -5.10 -20.98 -14.36
C ALA A 63 -6.33 -21.25 -15.23
N GLU A 64 -7.50 -20.72 -14.86
CA GLU A 64 -8.77 -20.89 -15.60
C GLU A 64 -8.75 -20.22 -16.99
N LEU A 65 -7.95 -19.16 -17.14
CA LEU A 65 -7.79 -18.46 -18.40
C LEU A 65 -6.65 -18.99 -19.27
N GLY A 66 -5.73 -19.76 -18.70
CA GLY A 66 -4.48 -20.14 -19.37
C GLY A 66 -3.61 -18.93 -19.70
N VAL A 67 -3.62 -17.89 -18.86
CA VAL A 67 -2.82 -16.66 -19.04
C VAL A 67 -1.87 -16.45 -17.86
N ALA A 68 -0.83 -15.64 -18.08
CA ALA A 68 0.10 -15.30 -17.00
C ALA A 68 -0.58 -14.49 -15.89
N HIS A 69 -0.16 -14.68 -14.64
CA HIS A 69 -0.68 -13.93 -13.50
C HIS A 69 -0.63 -12.40 -13.70
N SER A 70 0.42 -11.88 -14.32
CA SER A 70 0.57 -10.46 -14.67
C SER A 70 -0.49 -9.96 -15.65
N GLN A 71 -0.99 -10.81 -16.54
CA GLN A 71 -2.01 -10.46 -17.55
C GLN A 71 -3.41 -10.43 -16.96
N VAL A 72 -3.70 -11.24 -15.93
CA VAL A 72 -5.02 -11.29 -15.30
C VAL A 72 -5.43 -9.94 -14.75
N GLN A 73 -4.50 -9.21 -14.12
CA GLN A 73 -4.81 -7.90 -13.54
C GLN A 73 -5.16 -6.88 -14.62
N GLY A 74 -4.43 -6.87 -15.74
CA GLY A 74 -4.76 -6.03 -16.89
C GLY A 74 -6.12 -6.37 -17.50
N LEU A 75 -6.44 -7.65 -17.64
CA LEU A 75 -7.74 -8.12 -18.14
C LEU A 75 -8.90 -7.74 -17.21
N LEU A 76 -8.74 -7.94 -15.90
CA LEU A 76 -9.72 -7.53 -14.89
C LEU A 76 -9.92 -6.02 -14.92
N HIS A 77 -8.85 -5.25 -15.00
CA HIS A 77 -8.91 -3.79 -15.03
C HIS A 77 -9.58 -3.25 -16.28
N SER A 78 -9.19 -3.73 -17.47
CA SER A 78 -9.81 -3.35 -18.75
C SER A 78 -11.29 -3.74 -18.81
N THR A 79 -11.64 -4.95 -18.35
CA THR A 79 -13.05 -5.38 -18.26
C THR A 79 -13.81 -4.52 -17.25
N ALA A 80 -13.15 -4.21 -16.12
CA ALA A 80 -13.43 -3.18 -15.15
C ALA A 80 -14.03 -1.91 -15.75
N MET A 81 -13.16 -1.23 -16.47
CA MET A 81 -13.42 0.03 -17.15
C MET A 81 -14.58 -0.10 -18.13
N ARG A 82 -14.65 -1.18 -18.92
CA ARG A 82 -15.75 -1.40 -19.88
C ARG A 82 -17.11 -1.57 -19.25
N LEU A 83 -17.17 -1.97 -17.97
CA LEU A 83 -18.41 -2.02 -17.21
C LEU A 83 -18.77 -0.67 -16.58
N ILE A 84 -17.79 0.12 -16.15
CA ILE A 84 -18.01 1.40 -15.45
C ILE A 84 -18.23 2.57 -16.42
N VAL A 85 -17.38 2.69 -17.45
CA VAL A 85 -17.32 3.86 -18.34
C VAL A 85 -18.68 4.22 -18.99
N PRO A 86 -19.52 3.25 -19.41
CA PRO A 86 -20.85 3.55 -19.96
C PRO A 86 -21.79 4.29 -19.00
N HIS A 87 -21.48 4.29 -17.69
CA HIS A 87 -22.33 4.82 -16.64
C HIS A 87 -21.74 6.05 -15.92
N LEU A 88 -20.65 6.65 -16.43
CA LEU A 88 -19.95 7.74 -15.73
C LEU A 88 -20.87 8.91 -15.36
N ASP A 89 -21.83 9.24 -16.22
CA ASP A 89 -22.79 10.31 -15.98
C ASP A 89 -23.76 10.00 -14.84
N ASP A 90 -23.99 8.71 -14.53
CA ASP A 90 -24.94 8.25 -13.52
C ASP A 90 -24.30 8.08 -12.14
N VAL A 91 -22.97 7.93 -12.05
CA VAL A 91 -22.25 7.60 -10.81
C VAL A 91 -22.53 8.60 -9.68
N ALA A 92 -22.62 9.89 -10.00
CA ALA A 92 -22.93 10.92 -9.00
C ALA A 92 -24.35 10.76 -8.44
N ALA A 93 -25.30 10.33 -9.29
CA ALA A 93 -26.66 10.02 -8.84
C ALA A 93 -26.69 8.76 -7.98
N TRP A 94 -25.91 7.72 -8.34
CA TRP A 94 -25.78 6.51 -7.54
C TRP A 94 -25.22 6.80 -6.15
N ALA A 95 -24.13 7.58 -6.06
CA ALA A 95 -23.53 7.96 -4.79
C ALA A 95 -24.52 8.72 -3.87
N ARG A 96 -25.29 9.65 -4.44
CA ARG A 96 -26.36 10.37 -3.69
C ARG A 96 -27.48 9.44 -3.25
N ALA A 97 -27.94 8.54 -4.11
CA ALA A 97 -28.97 7.55 -3.77
C ALA A 97 -28.51 6.64 -2.61
N ARG A 98 -27.25 6.17 -2.68
CA ARG A 98 -26.65 5.34 -1.62
C ARG A 98 -26.52 6.09 -0.30
N ALA A 99 -26.09 7.35 -0.34
CA ALA A 99 -26.04 8.21 0.85
C ALA A 99 -27.44 8.47 1.45
N GLY A 100 -28.49 8.43 0.62
CA GLY A 100 -29.89 8.49 1.04
C GLY A 100 -30.45 7.16 1.58
N GLY A 101 -29.64 6.11 1.70
CA GLY A 101 -30.04 4.80 2.22
C GLY A 101 -30.68 3.85 1.20
N ILE A 102 -30.66 4.20 -0.09
CA ILE A 102 -31.12 3.29 -1.15
C ILE A 102 -30.05 2.20 -1.35
N GLY A 103 -30.45 0.94 -1.27
CA GLY A 103 -29.56 -0.21 -1.48
C GLY A 103 -29.08 -0.33 -2.93
N ASP A 104 -27.89 -0.92 -3.12
CA ASP A 104 -27.26 -1.07 -4.44
C ASP A 104 -28.15 -1.86 -5.42
N GLU A 105 -28.96 -2.80 -4.94
CA GLU A 105 -29.93 -3.55 -5.74
C GLU A 105 -30.96 -2.65 -6.42
N SER A 106 -31.55 -1.72 -5.67
CA SER A 106 -32.56 -0.79 -6.19
C SER A 106 -31.93 0.24 -7.13
N ILE A 107 -30.73 0.72 -6.82
CA ILE A 107 -30.00 1.63 -7.71
C ILE A 107 -29.68 0.92 -9.03
N ALA A 108 -29.25 -0.35 -8.97
CA ALA A 108 -28.91 -1.16 -10.13
C ALA A 108 -30.13 -1.42 -11.03
N GLU A 109 -31.28 -1.73 -10.44
CA GLU A 109 -32.54 -1.91 -11.17
C GLU A 109 -32.92 -0.63 -11.95
N LEU A 110 -32.87 0.53 -11.29
CA LEU A 110 -33.16 1.82 -11.93
C LEU A 110 -32.17 2.16 -13.05
N ALA A 111 -30.89 1.88 -12.82
CA ALA A 111 -29.81 2.12 -13.79
C ALA A 111 -29.68 1.04 -14.86
N ARG A 112 -30.50 -0.02 -14.81
CA ARG A 112 -30.45 -1.20 -15.70
C ARG A 112 -29.05 -1.83 -15.78
N THR A 113 -28.38 -1.91 -14.64
CA THR A 113 -27.04 -2.51 -14.49
C THR A 113 -27.04 -3.55 -13.38
N SER A 114 -25.89 -4.11 -13.03
CA SER A 114 -25.79 -5.03 -11.88
C SER A 114 -25.35 -4.30 -10.60
N PRO A 115 -25.76 -4.77 -9.42
CA PRO A 115 -25.32 -4.19 -8.14
C PRO A 115 -23.79 -4.27 -7.96
N GLU A 116 -23.14 -5.26 -8.57
CA GLU A 116 -21.68 -5.33 -8.59
C GLU A 116 -21.03 -4.21 -9.40
N VAL A 117 -21.63 -3.73 -10.49
CA VAL A 117 -21.07 -2.60 -11.27
C VAL A 117 -21.10 -1.33 -10.44
N ILE A 118 -22.17 -1.11 -9.68
CA ILE A 118 -22.29 0.03 -8.76
C ILE A 118 -21.21 -0.03 -7.68
N ARG A 119 -21.10 -1.16 -6.97
CA ARG A 119 -20.06 -1.36 -5.96
C ARG A 119 -18.66 -1.23 -6.54
N LEU A 120 -18.45 -1.80 -7.72
CA LEU A 120 -17.18 -1.70 -8.42
C LEU A 120 -16.85 -0.24 -8.71
N ALA A 121 -17.79 0.56 -9.24
CA ALA A 121 -17.58 1.98 -9.53
C ALA A 121 -17.31 2.82 -8.27
N LEU A 122 -18.12 2.64 -7.22
CA LEU A 122 -18.08 3.48 -6.02
C LEU A 122 -17.03 3.03 -4.99
N ASP A 123 -16.83 1.72 -4.83
CA ASP A 123 -15.97 1.14 -3.78
C ASP A 123 -14.66 0.57 -4.34
N GLY A 124 -14.57 0.33 -5.65
CA GLY A 124 -13.38 -0.23 -6.28
C GLY A 124 -13.33 -1.75 -6.22
N TRP A 125 -12.11 -2.30 -6.23
CA TRP A 125 -11.92 -3.75 -6.09
C TRP A 125 -12.11 -4.17 -4.62
N PRO A 126 -12.72 -5.33 -4.33
CA PRO A 126 -12.85 -5.79 -2.95
C PRO A 126 -11.48 -6.11 -2.36
N GLY A 127 -11.25 -5.66 -1.12
CA GLY A 127 -9.95 -5.74 -0.46
C GLY A 127 -8.92 -4.74 -1.01
N HIS A 128 -9.33 -3.86 -1.93
CA HIS A 128 -8.64 -2.61 -2.22
C HIS A 128 -9.38 -1.53 -1.45
N ASP A 129 -9.40 -1.66 -0.12
CA ASP A 129 -9.93 -0.61 0.75
C ASP A 129 -9.03 0.62 0.53
N PRO A 130 -9.49 1.69 -0.14
CA PRO A 130 -8.67 2.88 -0.38
C PRO A 130 -8.36 3.60 0.93
N SER A 131 -9.08 3.24 1.99
CA SER A 131 -8.85 3.62 3.36
C SER A 131 -9.15 2.39 4.19
N ALA A 132 -8.15 1.79 4.84
CA ALA A 132 -8.44 1.40 6.21
C ALA A 132 -9.15 2.62 6.82
N SER A 133 -10.38 2.46 7.30
CA SER A 133 -11.15 3.60 7.84
C SER A 133 -10.23 4.43 8.72
N ASP A 134 -10.39 5.76 8.77
CA ASP A 134 -9.49 6.60 9.57
C ASP A 134 -9.34 6.05 11.00
N ALA A 135 -10.40 5.45 11.54
CA ALA A 135 -10.39 4.69 12.79
C ALA A 135 -9.40 3.50 12.80
N GLN A 136 -9.40 2.64 11.77
CA GLN A 136 -8.43 1.54 11.62
C GLN A 136 -7.00 2.04 11.42
N VAL A 137 -6.79 3.16 10.71
CA VAL A 137 -5.43 3.74 10.57
C VAL A 137 -4.95 4.28 11.92
N ILE A 138 -5.81 4.99 12.66
CA ILE A 138 -5.51 5.49 14.00
C ILE A 138 -5.25 4.34 14.96
N GLU A 139 -6.05 3.27 14.91
CA GLU A 139 -5.87 2.07 15.71
C GLU A 139 -4.54 1.38 15.36
N ALA A 140 -4.28 1.14 14.08
CA ALA A 140 -3.04 0.56 13.60
C ALA A 140 -1.82 1.37 14.01
N TYR A 141 -1.89 2.71 13.91
CA TYR A 141 -0.84 3.61 14.38
C TYR A 141 -0.63 3.50 15.88
N THR A 142 -1.71 3.52 16.67
CA THR A 142 -1.64 3.41 18.13
C THR A 142 -1.00 2.08 18.54
N GLN A 143 -1.43 0.96 17.94
CA GLN A 143 -0.87 -0.36 18.18
C GLN A 143 0.61 -0.42 17.75
N TRP A 144 0.93 0.15 16.59
CA TRP A 144 2.29 0.18 16.07
C TRP A 144 3.25 0.98 16.98
N ILE A 145 2.86 2.17 17.43
CA ILE A 145 3.63 2.95 18.41
C ILE A 145 3.75 2.19 19.75
N GLY A 146 2.69 1.50 20.16
CA GLY A 146 2.67 0.65 21.34
C GLY A 146 3.54 -0.62 21.26
N GLY A 147 4.18 -0.86 20.11
CA GLY A 147 5.09 -1.99 19.93
C GLY A 147 4.44 -3.26 19.38
N ALA A 148 3.19 -3.20 18.92
CA ALA A 148 2.51 -4.35 18.33
C ALA A 148 3.30 -4.91 17.12
N PRO A 149 3.32 -6.23 16.89
CA PRO A 149 4.06 -6.82 15.79
C PRO A 149 3.46 -6.45 14.44
N LEU A 150 4.31 -6.38 13.41
CA LEU A 150 3.94 -6.00 12.04
C LEU A 150 2.75 -6.80 11.49
N ALA A 151 2.63 -8.08 11.86
CA ALA A 151 1.56 -8.94 11.39
C ALA A 151 0.18 -8.55 11.94
N GLU A 152 0.11 -8.14 13.21
CA GLU A 152 -1.13 -7.67 13.83
C GLU A 152 -1.54 -6.33 13.22
N VAL A 153 -0.60 -5.40 13.06
CA VAL A 153 -0.86 -4.09 12.44
C VAL A 153 -1.30 -4.22 10.98
N ALA A 154 -0.68 -5.14 10.22
CA ALA A 154 -1.09 -5.42 8.85
C ALA A 154 -2.53 -5.96 8.77
N ALA A 155 -2.95 -6.78 9.73
CA ALA A 155 -4.31 -7.30 9.80
C ALA A 155 -5.35 -6.18 10.05
N ILE A 156 -5.03 -5.22 10.92
CA ILE A 156 -5.92 -4.07 11.23
C ILE A 156 -6.22 -3.25 9.97
N ILE A 157 -5.20 -2.97 9.15
CA ILE A 157 -5.34 -2.16 7.92
C ILE A 157 -5.67 -3.01 6.68
N GLY A 158 -5.97 -4.30 6.84
CA GLY A 158 -6.38 -5.18 5.74
C GLY A 158 -5.30 -5.46 4.68
N THR A 159 -4.01 -5.42 5.05
CA THR A 159 -2.88 -5.70 4.14
C THR A 159 -2.08 -6.94 4.56
N THR A 160 -1.07 -7.31 3.77
CA THR A 160 -0.16 -8.40 4.15
C THR A 160 1.06 -7.86 4.90
N PRO A 161 1.65 -8.60 5.85
CA PRO A 161 2.83 -8.14 6.59
C PRO A 161 4.01 -7.80 5.68
N ARG A 162 4.21 -8.60 4.62
CA ARG A 162 5.25 -8.37 3.61
C ARG A 162 5.05 -7.05 2.85
N ARG A 163 3.81 -6.74 2.48
CA ARG A 163 3.49 -5.49 1.78
C ARG A 163 3.71 -4.28 2.69
N LEU A 164 3.18 -4.34 3.91
CA LEU A 164 3.36 -3.26 4.89
C LEU A 164 4.85 -3.04 5.22
N GLY A 165 5.62 -4.12 5.43
CA GLY A 165 7.05 -4.03 5.66
C GLY A 165 7.79 -3.32 4.52
N ARG A 166 7.48 -3.66 3.27
CA ARG A 166 8.04 -2.95 2.10
C ARG A 166 7.61 -1.49 2.06
N GLU A 167 6.36 -1.17 2.33
CA GLU A 167 5.87 0.22 2.36
C GLU A 167 6.53 1.04 3.48
N LEU A 168 6.85 0.43 4.62
CA LEU A 168 7.63 1.05 5.69
C LEU A 168 9.09 1.30 5.26
N ASP A 169 9.73 0.32 4.62
CA ASP A 169 11.11 0.46 4.14
C ASP A 169 11.25 1.50 3.02
N GLU A 170 10.24 1.61 2.16
CA GLU A 170 10.18 2.60 1.08
C GLU A 170 9.69 3.99 1.54
N GLY A 171 9.32 4.16 2.82
CA GLY A 171 8.79 5.42 3.34
C GLY A 171 7.42 5.82 2.78
N LYS A 172 6.66 4.85 2.27
CA LYS A 172 5.32 5.05 1.68
C LYS A 172 4.18 4.85 2.70
N SER A 173 4.48 4.28 3.86
CA SER A 173 3.54 4.16 4.97
C SER A 173 3.52 5.42 5.82
N SER A 174 2.35 5.77 6.37
CA SER A 174 2.22 6.80 7.41
C SER A 174 2.73 6.33 8.78
N LEU A 175 2.94 5.02 8.96
CA LEU A 175 3.50 4.47 10.19
C LEU A 175 5.02 4.73 10.24
N PRO A 176 5.58 5.12 11.39
CA PRO A 176 7.01 5.35 11.51
C PRO A 176 7.80 4.04 11.34
N ARG A 177 8.96 4.11 10.72
CA ARG A 177 9.82 2.93 10.53
C ARG A 177 10.47 2.50 11.85
N ARG A 178 10.53 1.18 12.09
CA ARG A 178 11.34 0.55 13.14
C ARG A 178 12.69 0.15 12.56
N LEU A 179 13.77 0.59 13.20
CA LEU A 179 15.14 0.23 12.84
C LEU A 179 15.50 -1.11 13.49
N GLN A 180 16.05 -2.02 12.70
CA GLN A 180 16.62 -3.28 13.17
C GLN A 180 18.14 -3.22 13.21
N SER A 181 18.77 -4.31 13.68
CA SER A 181 20.23 -4.38 13.74
C SER A 181 20.91 -4.23 12.37
N LEU A 182 20.25 -4.59 11.27
CA LEU A 182 20.78 -4.39 9.92
C LEU A 182 20.78 -2.91 9.55
N ASP A 183 19.71 -2.18 9.90
CA ASP A 183 19.62 -0.73 9.65
C ASP A 183 20.67 0.04 10.43
N LEU A 184 20.92 -0.35 11.69
CA LEU A 184 22.02 0.25 12.47
C LEU A 184 23.38 -0.10 11.87
N ALA A 185 23.55 -1.32 11.37
CA ALA A 185 24.78 -1.73 10.71
C ALA A 185 25.04 -0.87 9.47
N GLU A 186 24.03 -0.67 8.63
CA GLU A 186 24.14 0.18 7.45
C GLU A 186 24.36 1.66 7.82
N ARG A 187 23.55 2.21 8.74
CA ARG A 187 23.62 3.61 9.19
C ARG A 187 25.01 3.98 9.71
N PHE A 188 25.65 3.10 10.46
CA PHE A 188 26.94 3.36 11.11
C PHE A 188 28.15 2.75 10.40
N GLY A 189 27.94 2.07 9.26
CA GLY A 189 29.00 1.31 8.58
C GLY A 189 29.58 0.18 9.44
N TRP A 190 28.75 -0.44 10.29
CA TRP A 190 29.11 -1.59 11.11
C TRP A 190 28.73 -2.91 10.43
N ASN A 191 29.24 -4.01 10.98
CA ASN A 191 28.69 -5.34 10.72
C ASN A 191 27.73 -5.76 11.86
N LYS A 192 26.90 -6.78 11.59
CA LYS A 192 25.91 -7.29 12.55
C LYS A 192 26.51 -7.75 13.89
N ALA A 193 27.73 -8.29 13.87
CA ALA A 193 28.44 -8.70 15.07
C ALA A 193 28.80 -7.50 15.96
N THR A 194 29.22 -6.39 15.35
CA THR A 194 29.54 -5.14 16.03
C THR A 194 28.31 -4.52 16.69
N VAL A 195 27.17 -4.46 15.99
CA VAL A 195 25.88 -4.04 16.57
C VAL A 195 25.52 -4.89 17.78
N THR A 196 25.61 -6.22 17.65
CA THR A 196 25.29 -7.16 18.73
C THR A 196 26.20 -6.96 19.94
N ARG A 197 27.51 -6.79 19.71
CA ARG A 197 28.50 -6.52 20.76
C ARG A 197 28.21 -5.20 21.46
N HIS A 198 27.95 -4.11 20.73
CA HIS A 198 27.62 -2.81 21.32
C HIS A 198 26.33 -2.86 22.14
N ARG A 199 25.30 -3.54 21.66
CA ARG A 199 24.08 -3.77 22.44
C ARG A 199 24.37 -4.52 23.75
N ARG A 200 25.11 -5.65 23.69
CA ARG A 200 25.45 -6.45 24.87
C ARG A 200 26.32 -5.69 25.88
N ALA A 201 27.16 -4.78 25.40
CA ALA A 201 28.00 -3.94 26.23
C ALA A 201 27.27 -2.69 26.79
N GLY A 202 25.96 -2.53 26.54
CA GLY A 202 25.21 -1.34 26.97
C GLY A 202 25.62 -0.06 26.25
N LEU A 203 26.30 -0.18 25.10
CA LEU A 203 26.79 0.95 24.32
C LEU A 203 25.78 1.46 23.30
N LEU A 204 24.67 0.76 23.09
CA LEU A 204 23.49 1.24 22.35
C LEU A 204 22.37 1.57 23.33
N PRO A 205 21.38 2.40 22.96
CA PRO A 205 20.23 2.61 23.82
C PRO A 205 19.47 1.27 23.97
N SER A 206 18.73 1.14 25.06
CA SER A 206 17.80 0.02 25.22
C SER A 206 16.89 -0.08 23.99
N PRO A 207 16.64 -1.28 23.45
CA PRO A 207 15.67 -1.47 22.38
C PRO A 207 14.28 -1.02 22.82
N ASP A 208 13.55 -0.38 21.91
CA ASP A 208 12.16 0.03 22.14
C ASP A 208 11.21 -1.17 22.14
N GLY A 209 11.59 -2.28 21.49
CA GLY A 209 10.84 -3.52 21.56
C GLY A 209 11.49 -4.70 20.83
N ARG A 210 10.68 -5.74 20.58
CA ARG A 210 11.07 -6.93 19.82
C ARG A 210 9.98 -7.36 18.85
N ASP A 211 10.42 -7.77 17.66
CA ASP A 211 9.60 -8.48 16.68
C ASP A 211 10.14 -9.91 16.57
N GLY A 212 9.49 -10.85 17.25
CA GLY A 212 10.00 -12.21 17.42
C GLY A 212 11.34 -12.23 18.14
N LEU A 213 12.40 -12.65 17.45
CA LEU A 213 13.77 -12.71 17.99
C LEU A 213 14.58 -11.43 17.72
N SER A 214 14.08 -10.54 16.89
CA SER A 214 14.77 -9.32 16.48
C SER A 214 14.43 -8.16 17.41
N TYR A 215 15.45 -7.46 17.88
CA TYR A 215 15.28 -6.19 18.57
C TYR A 215 15.10 -5.07 17.56
N TRP A 216 14.29 -4.08 17.92
CA TRP A 216 14.11 -2.88 17.11
C TRP A 216 14.16 -1.62 17.96
N TRP A 217 14.43 -0.51 17.28
CA TRP A 217 14.44 0.84 17.83
C TRP A 217 13.58 1.77 16.98
N TRP A 218 13.00 2.79 17.58
CA TRP A 218 12.49 3.95 16.85
C TRP A 218 13.65 4.78 16.32
N VAL A 219 13.44 5.43 15.17
CA VAL A 219 14.41 6.37 14.60
C VAL A 219 14.77 7.45 15.62
N ALA A 220 13.76 8.02 16.29
CA ALA A 220 13.94 9.05 17.32
C ALA A 220 14.82 8.58 18.50
N THR A 221 14.67 7.33 18.95
CA THR A 221 15.50 6.75 20.03
C THR A 221 16.97 6.73 19.65
N ILE A 222 17.28 6.36 18.40
CA ILE A 222 18.65 6.35 17.90
C ILE A 222 19.19 7.77 17.71
N GLU A 223 18.41 8.69 17.16
CA GLU A 223 18.81 10.10 16.97
C GLU A 223 19.06 10.83 18.30
N GLN A 224 18.20 10.61 19.30
CA GLN A 224 18.38 11.15 20.64
C GLN A 224 19.64 10.58 21.30
N TRP A 225 19.88 9.28 21.11
CA TRP A 225 21.07 8.62 21.63
C TRP A 225 22.36 9.12 20.96
N GLU A 226 22.35 9.34 19.64
CA GLU A 226 23.48 9.90 18.89
C GLU A 226 23.82 11.32 19.37
N SER A 227 22.79 12.18 19.45
CA SER A 227 22.94 13.58 19.86
C SER A 227 23.41 13.72 21.31
N GLY A 228 22.87 12.91 22.22
CA GLY A 228 23.23 12.95 23.65
C GLY A 228 24.65 12.47 23.97
N ARG A 229 25.31 11.74 23.05
CA ARG A 229 26.64 11.16 23.29
C ARG A 229 27.81 12.09 22.93
N GLY A 230 27.53 13.25 22.33
CA GLY A 230 28.57 14.18 21.86
C GLY A 230 29.17 13.81 20.50
N GLY A 231 28.48 12.95 19.74
CA GLY A 231 28.84 12.57 18.37
C GLY A 231 29.57 11.22 18.25
N LEU A 232 29.64 10.72 17.01
CA LEU A 232 30.39 9.51 16.63
C LEU A 232 31.67 9.91 15.90
N HIS A 233 32.72 9.11 16.06
CA HIS A 233 34.00 9.32 15.36
C HIS A 233 33.92 8.68 13.97
N SER A 234 33.87 9.50 12.91
CA SER A 234 33.79 9.00 11.53
C SER A 234 35.16 8.69 10.96
N CYS A 235 35.29 7.59 10.21
CA CYS A 235 36.50 7.29 9.46
C CYS A 235 36.64 8.24 8.26
N PRO A 236 37.84 8.81 8.00
CA PRO A 236 38.04 9.67 6.83
C PRO A 236 38.08 8.89 5.50
N SER A 237 38.39 7.60 5.54
CA SER A 237 38.62 6.77 4.35
C SER A 237 37.42 5.88 3.97
N CYS A 238 36.47 5.68 4.88
CA CYS A 238 35.27 4.87 4.65
C CYS A 238 34.06 5.42 5.42
N ARG A 239 32.87 4.83 5.25
CA ARG A 239 31.64 5.27 5.92
C ARG A 239 31.47 4.76 7.36
N ALA A 240 32.46 4.06 7.91
CA ALA A 240 32.37 3.50 9.26
C ALA A 240 32.44 4.60 10.32
N GLN A 241 31.57 4.50 11.31
CA GLN A 241 31.54 5.39 12.48
C GLN A 241 31.93 4.60 13.73
N TYR A 242 32.51 5.25 14.73
CA TYR A 242 33.01 4.59 15.93
C TYR A 242 32.53 5.31 17.19
N LEU A 243 32.17 4.51 18.19
CA LEU A 243 31.72 5.02 19.49
C LEU A 243 32.86 5.63 20.32
N THR A 244 34.11 5.34 19.98
CA THR A 244 35.29 5.85 20.68
C THR A 244 36.41 6.17 19.69
N GLU A 245 37.22 7.18 20.01
CA GLU A 245 38.39 7.54 19.23
C GLU A 245 39.41 6.38 19.12
N THR A 246 39.57 5.60 20.19
CA THR A 246 40.40 4.39 20.18
C THR A 246 39.90 3.36 19.16
N GLY A 247 38.57 3.22 19.03
CA GLY A 247 37.96 2.35 18.03
C GLY A 247 38.27 2.82 16.61
N LEU A 248 38.16 4.13 16.35
CA LEU A 248 38.51 4.73 15.08
C LEU A 248 40.00 4.51 14.74
N ARG A 249 40.91 4.83 15.67
CA ARG A 249 42.36 4.63 15.46
C ARG A 249 42.68 3.18 15.14
N GLY A 250 42.12 2.24 15.90
CA GLY A 250 42.33 0.81 15.66
C GLY A 250 41.79 0.33 14.31
N HIS A 251 40.72 0.93 13.79
CA HIS A 251 40.23 0.65 12.45
C HIS A 251 41.16 1.19 11.38
N ILE A 252 41.54 2.46 11.47
CA ILE A 252 42.45 3.10 10.52
C ILE A 252 43.71 2.25 10.37
N THR A 253 44.38 1.89 11.48
CA THR A 253 45.63 1.11 11.45
C THR A 253 45.50 -0.29 10.82
N ARG A 254 44.31 -0.90 10.81
CA ARG A 254 44.12 -2.28 10.33
C ARG A 254 43.64 -2.36 8.89
N GLU A 255 42.86 -1.37 8.46
CA GLU A 255 42.14 -1.41 7.19
C GLU A 255 42.68 -0.39 6.16
N HIS A 256 43.53 0.56 6.59
CA HIS A 256 44.08 1.65 5.77
C HIS A 256 45.58 1.85 6.03
#